data_AF-A0A7C6EEF0-F1
#
_entry.id   AF-A0A7C6EEF0-F1
#
_cell.length_a   1.000
_cell.length_b   1.000
_cell.length_c   1.000
_cell.angle_alpha   90.00
_cell.angle_beta   90.00
_cell.angle_gamma   90.00
#
_symmetry.space_group_name_H-M   'P 1'
#
loop_
_entity.id
_entity.type
_entity.pdbx_description
1 polymer ?
#
loop_
_entity_poly.entity_id
_entity_poly.type
_entity_poly.pdbx_seq_one_letter_code
_entity_poly.pdbx_strand_id
1 'polypeptide(L)'
;MESQNSKFFTAHFTGHRPQAKCMYGFNMRDERYQLLYKKLTEVIKLCICDYDIRNFISGGALGVDQMAFWCVHKIKNIYSVKNILALPFEKQDSVWTMEQKYWYRKMLEKADEIIFVDTSERYQIKDTIIGEYHKAKLQKRNEFMVDNSRITIAVWDGSKGGTMNCVRYAEKNSGRLIIKIDPKNNWNIGRLNYVSS
;
A
#
# COMPACT_ATOMS: atom_id res chain seq x y z
N MET A 1 -24.70 3.09 -2.15
CA MET A 1 -24.57 1.63 -2.40
C MET A 1 -23.34 1.29 -3.25
N GLU A 2 -22.89 2.15 -4.19
CA GLU A 2 -21.67 1.89 -4.98
C GLU A 2 -20.37 1.82 -4.17
N SER A 3 -20.21 2.61 -3.11
CA SER A 3 -18.97 2.65 -2.31
C SER A 3 -18.74 1.42 -1.43
N GLN A 4 -19.79 0.67 -1.05
CA GLN A 4 -19.60 -0.57 -0.29
C GLN A 4 -19.24 -1.76 -1.19
N ASN A 5 -19.64 -1.73 -2.46
CA ASN A 5 -19.37 -2.82 -3.41
C ASN A 5 -17.93 -2.80 -3.94
N SER A 6 -17.31 -1.62 -4.09
CA SER A 6 -15.93 -1.51 -4.58
C SER A 6 -14.91 -2.18 -3.63
N LYS A 7 -15.15 -2.14 -2.32
CA LYS A 7 -14.28 -2.73 -1.29
C LYS A 7 -14.00 -4.22 -1.54
N PHE A 8 -15.01 -4.99 -1.94
CA PHE A 8 -14.87 -6.43 -2.16
C PHE A 8 -13.87 -6.76 -3.29
N PHE A 9 -13.77 -5.88 -4.28
CA PHE A 9 -12.85 -6.00 -5.42
C PHE A 9 -11.55 -5.23 -5.22
N THR A 10 -11.23 -4.81 -3.99
CA THR A 10 -10.09 -3.94 -3.71
C THR A 10 -9.08 -4.57 -2.77
N ALA A 11 -7.80 -4.46 -3.12
CA ALA A 11 -6.68 -4.78 -2.26
C ALA A 11 -5.81 -3.53 -2.04
N HIS A 12 -5.13 -3.45 -0.91
CA HIS A 12 -4.10 -2.43 -0.70
C HIS A 12 -2.78 -3.02 -0.26
N PHE A 13 -1.72 -2.23 -0.44
CA PHE A 13 -0.39 -2.56 0.01
C PHE A 13 0.00 -1.77 1.26
N THR A 14 0.79 -2.41 2.10
CA THR A 14 1.50 -1.75 3.19
C THR A 14 2.87 -2.41 3.36
N GLY A 15 3.87 -1.64 3.73
CA GLY A 15 5.20 -2.21 3.89
C GLY A 15 6.23 -1.24 4.43
N HIS A 16 7.40 -1.79 4.71
CA HIS A 16 8.52 -1.03 5.24
C HIS A 16 9.05 0.01 4.24
N ARG A 17 9.49 1.15 4.78
CA ARG A 17 10.25 2.15 4.01
C ARG A 17 11.70 1.68 3.83
N PRO A 18 12.44 2.18 2.82
CA PRO A 18 13.78 1.71 2.50
C PRO A 18 14.80 1.82 3.65
N GLN A 19 14.57 2.73 4.59
CA GLN A 19 15.43 2.91 5.78
C GLN A 19 15.24 1.85 6.86
N ALA A 20 14.20 1.00 6.78
CA ALA A 20 14.00 -0.06 7.76
C ALA A 20 15.15 -1.07 7.67
N LYS A 21 15.58 -1.62 8.82
CA LYS A 21 16.71 -2.58 8.89
C LYS A 21 16.50 -3.85 8.06
N CYS A 22 15.25 -4.22 7.80
CA CYS A 22 14.88 -5.38 6.98
C CYS A 22 14.75 -5.06 5.48
N MET A 23 15.09 -3.83 5.08
CA MET A 23 15.11 -3.36 3.70
C MET A 23 16.56 -3.08 3.29
N TYR A 24 16.83 -3.08 1.99
CA TYR A 24 18.17 -3.04 1.41
C TYR A 24 18.53 -1.65 0.88
N GLY A 25 18.03 -0.60 1.54
CA GLY A 25 18.27 0.79 1.16
C GLY A 25 17.52 1.24 -0.10
N PHE A 26 17.96 2.35 -0.69
CA PHE A 26 17.27 2.98 -1.83
C PHE A 26 17.65 2.42 -3.20
N ASN A 27 18.64 1.52 -3.27
CA ASN A 27 19.07 0.94 -4.55
C ASN A 27 18.07 -0.14 -5.01
N MET A 28 17.03 0.29 -5.72
CA MET A 28 15.99 -0.60 -6.24
C MET A 28 16.48 -1.60 -7.30
N ARG A 29 17.73 -1.50 -7.76
CA ARG A 29 18.35 -2.47 -8.69
C ARG A 29 18.94 -3.69 -7.99
N ASP A 30 19.02 -3.66 -6.65
CA ASP A 30 19.47 -4.79 -5.84
C ASP A 30 18.65 -6.06 -6.17
N GLU A 31 19.32 -7.19 -6.36
CA GLU A 31 18.70 -8.47 -6.72
C GLU A 31 17.63 -8.91 -5.73
N ARG A 32 17.77 -8.52 -4.45
CA ARG A 32 16.79 -8.83 -3.41
C ARG A 32 15.47 -8.08 -3.64
N TYR A 33 15.52 -6.88 -4.21
CA TYR A 33 14.33 -6.17 -4.66
C TYR A 33 13.72 -6.76 -5.92
N GLN A 34 14.52 -7.40 -6.78
CA GLN A 34 13.98 -8.15 -7.92
C GLN A 34 13.19 -9.38 -7.46
N LEU A 35 13.65 -10.07 -6.42
CA LEU A 35 12.91 -11.16 -5.82
C LEU A 35 11.59 -10.68 -5.18
N LEU A 36 11.63 -9.57 -4.44
CA LEU A 36 10.42 -8.96 -3.91
C LEU A 36 9.45 -8.52 -5.01
N TYR A 37 9.96 -7.95 -6.11
CA TYR A 37 9.14 -7.61 -7.29
C TYR A 37 8.43 -8.84 -7.87
N LYS A 38 9.14 -9.97 -8.00
CA LYS A 38 8.55 -11.25 -8.44
C LYS A 38 7.45 -11.70 -7.47
N LYS A 39 7.70 -11.64 -6.16
CA LYS A 39 6.74 -12.03 -5.11
C LYS A 39 5.51 -11.14 -5.05
N LEU A 40 5.68 -9.83 -5.19
CA LEU A 40 4.55 -8.89 -5.33
C LEU A 40 3.73 -9.20 -6.58
N THR A 41 4.39 -9.46 -7.71
CA THR A 41 3.71 -9.83 -8.97
C THR A 41 2.90 -11.13 -8.81
N GLU A 42 3.46 -12.14 -8.14
CA GLU A 42 2.79 -13.40 -7.80
C GLU A 42 1.53 -13.15 -6.96
N VAL A 43 1.66 -12.38 -5.87
CA VAL A 43 0.52 -12.05 -5.00
C VAL A 43 -0.53 -11.21 -5.72
N ILE A 44 -0.13 -10.25 -6.57
CA ILE A 44 -1.08 -9.45 -7.34
C ILE A 44 -1.90 -10.33 -8.28
N LYS A 45 -1.24 -11.23 -9.03
CA LYS A 45 -1.93 -12.17 -9.92
C LYS A 45 -2.90 -13.07 -9.15
N LEU A 46 -2.46 -13.59 -8.00
CA LEU A 46 -3.30 -14.38 -7.11
C LEU A 46 -4.53 -13.58 -6.64
N CYS A 47 -4.37 -12.32 -6.25
CA CYS A 47 -5.48 -11.43 -5.91
C CYS A 47 -6.45 -11.23 -7.09
N ILE A 48 -5.95 -11.07 -8.32
CA ILE A 48 -6.79 -10.85 -9.51
C ILE A 48 -7.57 -12.13 -9.87
N CYS A 49 -6.89 -13.26 -9.94
CA CYS A 49 -7.44 -14.52 -10.46
C CYS A 49 -8.31 -15.25 -9.44
N ASP A 50 -7.84 -15.37 -8.19
CA ASP A 50 -8.50 -16.23 -7.20
C ASP A 50 -9.51 -15.45 -6.36
N TYR A 51 -9.30 -14.15 -6.23
CA TYR A 51 -10.14 -13.27 -5.42
C TYR A 51 -10.87 -12.22 -6.25
N ASP A 52 -10.75 -12.19 -7.57
CA ASP A 52 -11.46 -11.20 -8.41
C ASP A 52 -11.11 -9.73 -8.06
N ILE A 53 -9.93 -9.46 -7.52
CA ILE A 53 -9.51 -8.08 -7.23
C ILE A 53 -9.33 -7.31 -8.55
N ARG A 54 -9.88 -6.10 -8.59
CA ARG A 54 -9.83 -5.17 -9.74
C ARG A 54 -9.26 -3.81 -9.40
N ASN A 55 -9.19 -3.44 -8.12
CA ASN A 55 -8.59 -2.19 -7.68
C ASN A 55 -7.43 -2.45 -6.72
N PHE A 56 -6.34 -1.73 -6.91
CA PHE A 56 -5.16 -1.81 -6.07
C PHE A 56 -4.82 -0.44 -5.52
N ILE A 57 -4.75 -0.31 -4.20
CA ILE A 57 -4.42 0.95 -3.52
C ILE A 57 -3.00 0.89 -2.97
N SER A 58 -2.16 1.85 -3.37
CA SER A 58 -0.87 2.13 -2.75
C SER A 58 -0.94 3.51 -2.10
N GLY A 59 -0.27 3.77 -0.98
CA GLY A 59 -0.32 5.12 -0.40
C GLY A 59 0.92 5.99 -0.63
N GLY A 60 1.64 5.66 -1.69
CA GLY A 60 2.66 6.53 -2.29
C GLY A 60 3.90 6.79 -1.45
N ALA A 61 4.09 6.13 -0.31
CA ALA A 61 5.30 6.30 0.50
C ALA A 61 6.52 5.67 -0.19
N LEU A 62 7.73 6.17 0.11
CA LEU A 62 8.96 5.57 -0.41
C LEU A 62 9.06 4.08 -0.04
N GLY A 63 9.63 3.28 -0.94
CA GLY A 63 9.86 1.84 -0.74
C GLY A 63 8.74 0.97 -1.27
N VAL A 64 8.14 0.14 -0.40
CA VAL A 64 7.17 -0.90 -0.82
C VAL A 64 5.99 -0.31 -1.57
N ASP A 65 5.40 0.82 -1.12
CA ASP A 65 4.25 1.42 -1.81
C ASP A 65 4.61 1.81 -3.27
N GLN A 66 5.82 2.34 -3.52
CA GLN A 66 6.24 2.70 -4.89
C GLN A 66 6.43 1.46 -5.76
N MET A 67 7.12 0.45 -5.23
CA MET A 67 7.37 -0.77 -6.00
C MET A 67 6.08 -1.55 -6.26
N ALA A 68 5.15 -1.61 -5.29
CA ALA A 68 3.83 -2.20 -5.49
C ALA A 68 3.04 -1.47 -6.58
N PHE A 69 3.03 -0.13 -6.55
CA PHE A 69 2.43 0.69 -7.61
C PHE A 69 2.99 0.35 -8.99
N TRP A 70 4.31 0.23 -9.13
CA TRP A 70 4.94 -0.10 -10.42
C TRP A 70 4.68 -1.55 -10.87
N CYS A 71 4.57 -2.50 -9.94
CA CYS A 71 4.12 -3.87 -10.24
C CYS A 71 2.71 -3.85 -10.84
N VAL A 72 1.75 -3.16 -10.19
CA VAL A 72 0.38 -3.05 -10.68
C VAL A 72 0.35 -2.35 -12.03
N HIS A 73 1.08 -1.22 -12.18
CA HIS A 73 1.14 -0.47 -13.45
C HIS A 73 1.56 -1.36 -14.63
N LYS A 74 2.54 -2.26 -14.43
CA LYS A 74 2.94 -3.22 -15.46
C LYS A 74 1.90 -4.31 -15.72
N ILE A 75 1.25 -4.80 -14.67
CA ILE A 75 0.22 -5.86 -14.76
C ILE A 75 -1.03 -5.37 -15.50
N LYS A 76 -1.33 -4.07 -15.47
CA LYS A 76 -2.45 -3.46 -16.22
C LYS A 76 -2.42 -3.69 -17.72
N ASN A 77 -1.24 -3.94 -18.30
CA ASN A 77 -1.13 -4.27 -19.73
C ASN A 77 -1.71 -5.65 -20.06
N ILE A 78 -1.95 -6.48 -19.04
CA ILE A 78 -2.41 -7.87 -19.16
C ILE A 78 -3.81 -8.03 -18.57
N TYR A 79 -4.11 -7.33 -17.47
CA TYR A 79 -5.38 -7.44 -16.75
C TYR A 79 -6.07 -6.09 -16.63
N SER A 80 -7.39 -6.06 -16.75
CA SER A 80 -8.20 -4.86 -16.53
C SER A 80 -8.31 -4.55 -15.03
N VAL A 81 -7.34 -3.81 -14.50
CA VAL A 81 -7.29 -3.38 -13.09
C VAL A 81 -7.01 -1.88 -12.97
N LYS A 82 -7.42 -1.27 -11.86
CA LYS A 82 -7.13 0.12 -11.49
C LYS A 82 -5.99 0.20 -10.48
N ASN A 83 -5.10 1.16 -10.68
CA ASN A 83 -3.97 1.49 -9.81
C ASN A 83 -4.21 2.85 -9.16
N ILE A 84 -4.53 2.84 -7.86
CA ILE A 84 -5.03 3.98 -7.09
C ILE A 84 -3.96 4.42 -6.10
N LEU A 85 -3.75 5.74 -5.99
CA LEU A 85 -2.91 6.33 -4.97
C LEU A 85 -3.76 6.95 -3.86
N ALA A 86 -3.59 6.46 -2.63
CA ALA A 86 -4.17 7.08 -1.42
C ALA A 86 -3.09 7.85 -0.66
N LEU A 87 -2.98 9.14 -0.95
CA LEU A 87 -1.97 10.02 -0.38
C LEU A 87 -2.50 10.64 0.93
N PRO A 88 -1.67 10.76 1.98
CA PRO A 88 -2.12 11.30 3.26
C PRO A 88 -2.35 12.81 3.23
N PHE A 89 -1.66 13.53 2.35
CA PHE A 89 -1.78 14.98 2.10
C PHE A 89 -0.99 15.33 0.83
N GLU A 90 -1.26 16.49 0.25
CA GLU A 90 -0.70 16.95 -1.03
C GLU A 90 0.83 17.01 -1.04
N LYS A 91 1.44 17.66 -0.04
CA LYS A 91 2.90 17.91 0.03
C LYS A 91 3.70 16.76 0.64
N GLN A 92 3.28 15.51 0.44
CA GLN A 92 3.93 14.32 1.01
C GLN A 92 5.42 14.20 0.65
N ASP A 93 5.81 14.63 -0.55
CA ASP A 93 7.17 14.53 -1.06
C ASP A 93 8.05 15.74 -0.71
N SER A 94 7.55 16.72 0.07
CA SER A 94 8.22 17.98 0.36
C SER A 94 9.69 17.83 0.78
N VAL A 95 9.98 16.85 1.63
CA VAL A 95 11.32 16.56 2.19
C VAL A 95 12.13 15.51 1.40
N TRP A 96 11.66 15.06 0.24
CA TRP A 96 12.32 14.03 -0.56
C TRP A 96 13.39 14.60 -1.51
N THR A 97 14.35 13.76 -1.89
CA THR A 97 15.39 14.11 -2.87
C THR A 97 14.79 14.36 -4.26
N MET A 98 15.53 15.03 -5.14
CA MET A 98 15.05 15.30 -6.51
C MET A 98 14.72 14.01 -7.27
N GLU A 99 15.53 12.97 -7.12
CA GLU A 99 15.28 11.66 -7.73
C GLU A 99 14.00 11.01 -7.19
N GLN A 100 13.79 11.05 -5.87
CA GLN A 100 12.57 10.53 -5.24
C GLN A 100 11.32 11.28 -5.72
N LYS A 101 11.39 12.62 -5.82
CA LYS A 101 10.32 13.46 -6.36
C LYS A 101 10.04 13.16 -7.82
N TYR A 102 11.07 12.91 -8.63
CA TYR A 102 10.92 12.53 -10.03
C TYR A 102 10.08 11.26 -10.18
N TRP A 103 10.46 10.18 -9.47
CA TRP A 103 9.70 8.92 -9.53
C TRP A 103 8.30 9.04 -8.95
N TYR A 104 8.14 9.83 -7.88
CA TYR A 104 6.82 10.10 -7.31
C TYR A 104 5.90 10.82 -8.28
N ARG A 105 6.38 11.86 -8.98
CA ARG A 105 5.61 12.55 -10.04
C ARG A 105 5.21 11.60 -11.15
N LYS A 106 6.09 10.69 -11.55
CA LYS A 106 5.75 9.64 -12.52
C LYS A 106 4.67 8.68 -12.01
N MET A 107 4.61 8.41 -10.71
CA MET A 107 3.49 7.66 -10.15
C MET A 107 2.19 8.44 -10.24
N LEU A 108 2.19 9.74 -9.90
CA LEU A 108 0.99 10.60 -10.00
C LEU A 108 0.48 10.65 -11.45
N GLU A 109 1.35 10.86 -12.44
CA GLU A 109 0.98 10.88 -13.86
C GLU A 109 0.38 9.56 -14.38
N LYS A 110 0.69 8.42 -13.73
CA LYS A 110 0.34 7.08 -14.19
C LYS A 110 -0.76 6.40 -13.36
N ALA A 111 -1.17 7.01 -12.26
CA ALA A 111 -2.25 6.52 -11.42
C ALA A 111 -3.59 6.71 -12.15
N ASP A 112 -4.50 5.75 -11.99
CA ASP A 112 -5.86 5.88 -12.52
C ASP A 112 -6.70 6.83 -11.67
N GLU A 113 -6.37 6.91 -10.38
CA GLU A 113 -7.06 7.75 -9.40
C GLU A 113 -6.07 8.15 -8.31
N ILE A 114 -6.18 9.39 -7.86
CA ILE A 114 -5.41 9.95 -6.76
C ILE A 114 -6.39 10.49 -5.73
N ILE A 115 -6.25 10.03 -4.49
CA ILE A 115 -7.09 10.39 -3.37
C ILE A 115 -6.22 11.06 -2.32
N PHE A 116 -6.53 12.30 -1.96
CA PHE A 116 -5.92 13.00 -0.82
C PHE A 116 -6.77 12.75 0.43
N VAL A 117 -6.30 11.87 1.30
CA VAL A 117 -7.11 11.36 2.43
C VAL A 117 -7.45 12.44 3.45
N ASP A 118 -6.60 13.46 3.61
CA ASP A 118 -6.85 14.55 4.54
C ASP A 118 -7.91 15.57 4.07
N THR A 119 -8.42 15.44 2.83
CA THR A 119 -9.61 16.17 2.37
C THR A 119 -10.90 15.43 2.70
N SER A 120 -10.82 14.21 3.23
CA SER A 120 -12.00 13.42 3.61
C SER A 120 -12.51 13.78 4.99
N GLU A 121 -13.80 14.11 5.13
CA GLU A 121 -14.43 14.42 6.42
C GLU A 121 -14.21 13.32 7.49
N ARG A 122 -14.22 12.04 7.07
CA ARG A 122 -14.06 10.90 7.99
C ARG A 122 -12.62 10.69 8.46
N TYR A 123 -11.63 11.06 7.64
CA TYR A 123 -10.22 10.74 7.88
C TYR A 123 -9.35 11.97 8.15
N GLN A 124 -9.89 13.17 7.98
CA GLN A 124 -9.26 14.42 8.37
C GLN A 124 -8.97 14.45 9.87
N ILE A 125 -7.86 15.07 10.24
CA ILE A 125 -7.51 15.36 11.63
C ILE A 125 -7.86 16.82 11.91
N LYS A 126 -8.70 17.05 12.94
CA LYS A 126 -9.02 18.39 13.42
C LYS A 126 -7.75 19.16 13.78
N ASP A 127 -7.79 20.48 13.64
CA ASP A 127 -6.68 21.37 13.98
C ASP A 127 -5.39 21.11 13.18
N THR A 128 -5.52 20.54 11.97
CA THR A 128 -4.41 20.39 11.02
C THR A 128 -4.75 21.05 9.69
N ILE A 129 -3.73 21.57 9.01
CA ILE A 129 -3.87 22.25 7.72
C ILE A 129 -3.95 21.19 6.61
N ILE A 130 -5.01 21.19 5.79
CA ILE A 130 -5.14 20.30 4.62
C ILE A 130 -3.97 20.50 3.66
N GLY A 131 -3.44 19.43 3.06
CA GLY A 131 -2.29 19.47 2.15
C GLY A 131 -0.93 19.46 2.86
N GLU A 132 -0.89 19.77 4.16
CA GLU A 132 0.35 19.86 4.94
C GLU A 132 0.67 18.61 5.76
N TYR A 133 1.96 18.46 6.09
CA TYR A 133 2.44 17.35 6.89
C TYR A 133 1.84 17.37 8.30
N HIS A 134 1.25 16.24 8.69
CA HIS A 134 1.00 15.91 10.08
C HIS A 134 1.11 14.40 10.27
N LYS A 135 1.84 13.96 11.30
CA LYS A 135 2.15 12.52 11.51
C LYS A 135 0.89 11.66 11.59
N ALA A 136 -0.19 12.16 12.21
CA ALA A 136 -1.44 11.42 12.34
C ALA A 136 -2.14 11.16 10.98
N LYS A 137 -1.93 12.02 9.97
CA LYS A 137 -2.49 11.82 8.62
C LYS A 137 -1.91 10.59 7.92
N LEU A 138 -0.65 10.23 8.22
CA LEU A 138 -0.03 9.00 7.71
C LEU A 138 -0.80 7.76 8.21
N GLN A 139 -1.21 7.78 9.47
CA GLN A 139 -1.99 6.69 10.07
C GLN A 139 -3.43 6.69 9.53
N LYS A 140 -4.07 7.85 9.41
CA LYS A 140 -5.42 7.97 8.83
C LYS A 140 -5.49 7.49 7.39
N ARG A 141 -4.45 7.73 6.60
CA ARG A 141 -4.31 7.13 5.28
C ARG A 141 -4.29 5.61 5.33
N ASN A 142 -3.57 5.00 6.27
CA ASN A 142 -3.57 3.54 6.42
C ASN A 142 -4.96 3.02 6.79
N GLU A 143 -5.66 3.70 7.70
CA GLU A 143 -7.04 3.38 8.08
C GLU A 143 -7.98 3.47 6.87
N PHE A 144 -7.86 4.53 6.06
CA PHE A 144 -8.61 4.68 4.80
C PHE A 144 -8.37 3.51 3.83
N MET A 145 -7.11 3.14 3.58
CA MET A 145 -6.79 2.03 2.65
C MET A 145 -7.35 0.70 3.15
N VAL A 146 -7.21 0.44 4.46
CA VAL A 146 -7.75 -0.75 5.12
C VAL A 146 -9.27 -0.75 5.05
N ASP A 147 -9.92 0.38 5.29
CA ASP A 147 -11.37 0.52 5.25
C ASP A 147 -11.97 0.22 3.88
N ASN A 148 -11.30 0.67 2.83
CA ASN A 148 -11.73 0.54 1.44
C ASN A 148 -11.19 -0.72 0.73
N SER A 149 -10.57 -1.65 1.46
CA SER A 149 -10.07 -2.91 0.89
C SER A 149 -10.63 -4.15 1.58
N ARG A 150 -10.73 -5.25 0.82
CA ARG A 150 -10.96 -6.60 1.36
C ARG A 150 -9.65 -7.30 1.70
N ILE A 151 -8.59 -7.06 0.92
CA ILE A 151 -7.29 -7.72 1.11
C ILE A 151 -6.22 -6.71 1.50
N THR A 152 -5.44 -7.05 2.53
CA THR A 152 -4.23 -6.33 2.94
C THR A 152 -3.01 -7.13 2.51
N ILE A 153 -2.17 -6.57 1.64
CA ILE A 153 -0.91 -7.17 1.23
C ILE A 153 0.22 -6.48 2.01
N ALA A 154 0.76 -7.17 3.01
CA ALA A 154 1.72 -6.61 3.96
C ALA A 154 3.14 -7.14 3.71
N VAL A 155 4.05 -6.30 3.25
CA VAL A 155 5.49 -6.59 3.21
C VAL A 155 6.10 -6.22 4.56
N TRP A 156 6.13 -7.18 5.47
CA TRP A 156 6.36 -6.92 6.89
C TRP A 156 7.04 -8.10 7.60
N ASP A 157 8.00 -7.80 8.47
CA ASP A 157 8.84 -8.77 9.18
C ASP A 157 8.41 -8.98 10.66
N GLY A 158 7.26 -8.46 11.06
CA GLY A 158 6.79 -8.49 12.46
C GLY A 158 7.27 -7.32 13.33
N SER A 159 8.15 -6.44 12.84
CA SER A 159 8.72 -5.35 13.64
C SER A 159 7.75 -4.18 13.89
N LYS A 160 7.95 -3.44 14.99
CA LYS A 160 7.14 -2.27 15.35
C LYS A 160 7.33 -1.14 14.32
N GLY A 161 6.24 -0.45 13.97
CA GLY A 161 6.27 0.70 13.07
C GLY A 161 4.92 0.99 12.41
N GLY A 162 4.90 1.86 11.39
CA GLY A 162 3.68 2.21 10.65
C GLY A 162 3.00 1.00 10.00
N THR A 163 3.78 0.06 9.46
CA THR A 163 3.27 -1.19 8.85
C THR A 163 2.55 -2.05 9.88
N MET A 164 3.13 -2.21 11.09
CA MET A 164 2.47 -2.93 12.18
C MET A 164 1.14 -2.29 12.57
N ASN A 165 1.09 -0.95 12.64
CA ASN A 165 -0.16 -0.25 12.95
C ASN A 165 -1.23 -0.49 11.88
N CYS A 166 -0.84 -0.52 10.60
CA CYS A 166 -1.73 -0.84 9.48
C CYS A 166 -2.25 -2.28 9.57
N VAL A 167 -1.35 -3.25 9.79
CA VAL A 167 -1.71 -4.68 9.93
C VAL A 167 -2.64 -4.89 11.12
N ARG A 168 -2.31 -4.35 12.29
CA ARG A 168 -3.16 -4.44 13.49
C ARG A 168 -4.53 -3.80 13.30
N TYR A 169 -4.60 -2.69 12.57
CA TYR A 169 -5.88 -2.07 12.23
C TYR A 169 -6.69 -2.97 11.29
N ALA A 170 -6.05 -3.63 10.32
CA ALA A 170 -6.72 -4.62 9.46
C ALA A 170 -7.22 -5.84 10.25
N GLU A 171 -6.43 -6.37 11.18
CA GLU A 171 -6.79 -7.53 12.03
C GLU A 171 -8.04 -7.26 12.87
N LYS A 172 -8.18 -6.04 13.42
CA LYS A 172 -9.33 -5.66 14.24
C LYS A 172 -10.64 -5.53 13.45
N ASN A 173 -10.56 -5.42 12.14
CA ASN A 173 -11.71 -5.26 11.28
C ASN A 173 -12.04 -6.61 10.62
N SER A 174 -12.93 -7.37 11.26
CA SER A 174 -13.33 -8.73 10.88
C SER A 174 -13.63 -8.89 9.38
N GLY A 175 -13.29 -10.07 8.83
CA GLY A 175 -13.61 -10.44 7.44
C GLY A 175 -12.61 -9.97 6.38
N ARG A 176 -11.40 -9.53 6.77
CA ARG A 176 -10.32 -9.12 5.86
C ARG A 176 -9.23 -10.18 5.77
N LEU A 177 -8.82 -10.50 4.55
CA LEU A 177 -7.67 -11.39 4.31
C LEU A 177 -6.38 -10.57 4.39
N ILE A 178 -5.39 -11.07 5.13
CA ILE A 178 -4.06 -10.49 5.18
C ILE A 178 -3.06 -11.46 4.54
N ILE A 179 -2.44 -11.04 3.45
CA ILE A 179 -1.33 -11.75 2.79
C ILE A 179 -0.04 -11.08 3.24
N LYS A 180 0.79 -11.81 3.98
CA LYS A 180 2.08 -11.34 4.47
C LYS A 180 3.19 -11.82 3.56
N ILE A 181 4.07 -10.90 3.14
CA ILE A 181 5.34 -11.20 2.47
C ILE A 181 6.45 -10.88 3.47
N ASP A 182 7.21 -11.89 3.93
CA ASP A 182 8.16 -11.72 5.02
C ASP A 182 9.59 -11.37 4.52
N PRO A 183 10.08 -10.14 4.74
CA PRO A 183 11.42 -9.73 4.32
C PRO A 183 12.57 -10.55 4.93
N LYS A 184 12.38 -11.13 6.13
CA LYS A 184 13.42 -11.90 6.82
C LYS A 184 13.50 -13.34 6.36
N ASN A 185 12.43 -13.86 5.76
CA ASN A 185 12.34 -15.25 5.34
C ASN A 185 12.26 -15.35 3.81
N ASN A 186 13.24 -14.75 3.12
CA ASN A 186 13.33 -14.76 1.66
C ASN A 186 12.03 -14.36 0.93
N TRP A 187 11.31 -13.38 1.50
CA TRP A 187 10.02 -12.91 0.97
C TRP A 187 8.94 -13.99 0.90
N ASN A 188 8.98 -14.97 1.81
CA ASN A 188 7.97 -16.02 1.91
C ASN A 188 6.57 -15.41 2.06
N ILE A 189 5.62 -15.96 1.32
CA ILE A 189 4.22 -15.54 1.28
C ILE A 189 3.45 -16.42 2.27
N GLY A 190 2.92 -15.81 3.33
CA GLY A 190 2.00 -16.43 4.26
C GLY A 190 0.60 -15.80 4.17
N ARG A 191 -0.43 -16.59 4.43
CA ARG A 191 -1.79 -16.07 4.66
C ARG A 191 -2.07 -16.08 6.15
N LEU A 192 -2.51 -14.95 6.70
CA LEU A 192 -3.06 -14.91 8.04
C LEU A 192 -4.57 -15.08 7.91
N ASN A 193 -5.03 -16.33 8.08
CA ASN A 193 -6.45 -16.63 8.17
C ASN A 193 -6.86 -16.51 9.63
N TYR A 194 -7.74 -15.56 9.96
CA TYR A 194 -8.41 -15.55 11.25
C TYR A 194 -9.81 -16.13 11.09
N VAL A 195 -10.02 -17.28 11.72
CA VAL A 195 -11.35 -17.76 12.06
C VAL A 195 -11.87 -16.78 13.10
N SER A 196 -12.98 -16.11 12.81
CA SER A 196 -13.69 -15.32 13.82
C SER A 196 -14.04 -16.24 14.99
N SER A 197 -13.41 -15.99 16.13
CA SER A 197 -13.84 -16.53 17.44
C SER A 197 -15.19 -15.94 17.82
#